data_AF-A0A803TXC6-F1
#
_entry.id   AF-A0A803TXC6-F1
#
_cell.length_a   1.000
_cell.length_b   1.000
_cell.length_c   1.000
_cell.angle_alpha   90.00
_cell.angle_beta   90.00
_cell.angle_gamma   90.00
#
_symmetry.space_group_name_H-M   'P 1'
#
loop_
_entity.id
_entity.type
_entity.pdbx_description
1 polymer ?
#
loop_
_entity_poly.entity_id
_entity_poly.type
_entity_poly.pdbx_seq_one_letter_code
_entity_poly.pdbx_strand_id
1 'polypeptide(L)'
;MPSDASPAQTRRHGAPVWPGDSPTGPALQMPLRTVPVINNRNEIVQAYQVVPFSSSDILNWKNNTPPYSEEPQAMARLLEGIMATHNPTWQDCRQLLNMLFTSEERRAVLNNGVAIAQVGAPQDGDAAEWGAQRFPVEIDPQWDTAEEGHLQRLKGFQRILVEAVKRGPPRPVNIVKIQGVVQEKSESPTAFLERLEAAYRKYSPYNLEDENGRRAIQQSFISQAAPDIRRKIQKQPGFLGKTMNELLALADQVYMARDQVEEEKKDRKKKQEYQALVTMMEQSASGQRGRGGYARGGQGGRRGPPRRLGRDQCAKCKKFGHWKGECPEGREGSQEGPRERGRPERGRNPGRGRGRGNYVPFPAREVIAAAAVMEEEWEDMDGGEE
;
A
#
# COMPACT_ATOMS: atom_id res chain seq x y z
N MET A 1 -3.54 -82.61 -32.59
CA MET A 1 -3.92 -82.54 -34.02
C MET A 1 -4.67 -83.82 -34.34
N PRO A 2 -5.86 -83.80 -34.96
CA PRO A 2 -6.90 -82.76 -35.15
C PRO A 2 -8.19 -83.20 -34.39
N SER A 3 -9.40 -82.63 -34.47
CA SER A 3 -10.00 -81.31 -34.76
C SER A 3 -11.52 -81.48 -34.51
N ASP A 4 -12.21 -80.35 -34.33
CA ASP A 4 -13.64 -80.07 -34.57
C ASP A 4 -14.70 -80.65 -33.60
N ALA A 5 -15.82 -79.99 -33.32
CA ALA A 5 -16.29 -78.60 -33.35
C ALA A 5 -17.73 -78.67 -32.79
N SER A 6 -18.07 -77.83 -31.81
CA SER A 6 -19.44 -77.68 -31.31
C SER A 6 -20.07 -76.39 -31.85
N PRO A 7 -21.28 -76.40 -32.42
CA PRO A 7 -21.98 -75.19 -32.83
C PRO A 7 -23.04 -74.71 -31.81
N ALA A 8 -23.00 -73.39 -31.60
CA ALA A 8 -24.07 -72.41 -31.41
C ALA A 8 -25.42 -72.81 -30.76
N GLN A 9 -25.72 -72.16 -29.62
CA GLN A 9 -27.07 -71.70 -29.29
C GLN A 9 -27.06 -70.27 -28.73
N THR A 10 -27.90 -69.45 -29.35
CA THR A 10 -28.15 -68.01 -29.17
C THR A 10 -28.72 -67.66 -27.79
N ARG A 11 -28.12 -66.69 -27.08
CA ARG A 11 -28.75 -66.02 -25.92
C ARG A 11 -29.45 -64.74 -26.36
N ARG A 12 -30.77 -64.73 -26.21
CA ARG A 12 -31.62 -63.53 -26.27
C ARG A 12 -31.33 -62.65 -25.05
N HIS A 13 -31.23 -61.34 -25.28
CA HIS A 13 -31.19 -60.31 -24.26
C HIS A 13 -32.55 -60.23 -23.54
N GLY A 14 -32.56 -60.53 -22.24
CA GLY A 14 -33.66 -60.23 -21.34
C GLY A 14 -33.45 -58.85 -20.70
N ALA A 15 -34.48 -58.01 -20.74
CA ALA A 15 -34.53 -56.73 -20.05
C ALA A 15 -34.55 -56.94 -18.52
N PRO A 16 -33.94 -56.05 -17.70
CA PRO A 16 -34.09 -56.12 -16.26
C PRO A 16 -35.41 -55.50 -15.83
N VAL A 17 -36.18 -56.31 -15.10
CA VAL A 17 -37.31 -55.93 -14.26
C VAL A 17 -36.77 -55.14 -13.06
N TRP A 18 -37.40 -54.03 -12.70
CA TRP A 18 -37.10 -53.27 -11.48
C TRP A 18 -37.92 -53.80 -10.30
N PRO A 19 -37.30 -54.19 -9.18
CA PRO A 19 -37.95 -54.17 -7.88
C PRO A 19 -37.58 -52.87 -7.16
N GLY A 20 -38.59 -52.26 -6.51
CA GLY A 20 -38.38 -51.14 -5.61
C GLY A 20 -37.59 -51.54 -4.37
N ASP A 21 -36.77 -50.61 -3.91
CA ASP A 21 -36.58 -50.27 -2.49
C ASP A 21 -35.64 -49.05 -2.41
N SER A 22 -35.99 -48.09 -1.57
CA SER A 22 -35.09 -47.02 -1.14
C SER A 22 -33.95 -47.60 -0.28
N PRO A 23 -32.72 -47.09 -0.42
CA PRO A 23 -31.80 -47.04 0.69
C PRO A 23 -31.29 -45.60 0.92
N THR A 24 -31.51 -45.12 2.15
CA THR A 24 -30.77 -44.03 2.78
C THR A 24 -29.27 -44.40 2.83
N GLY A 25 -28.51 -43.91 1.86
CA GLY A 25 -27.03 -43.92 1.85
C GLY A 25 -26.50 -42.52 1.54
N PRO A 26 -25.19 -42.24 1.76
CA PRO A 26 -24.64 -40.93 1.44
C PRO A 26 -24.88 -40.63 -0.03
N ALA A 27 -25.56 -39.52 -0.31
CA ALA A 27 -25.94 -39.12 -1.66
C ALA A 27 -24.70 -39.05 -2.55
N LEU A 28 -24.57 -40.02 -3.46
CA LEU A 28 -23.65 -39.92 -4.60
C LEU A 28 -24.18 -38.80 -5.49
N GLN A 29 -23.58 -37.61 -5.36
CA GLN A 29 -23.85 -36.45 -6.20
C GLN A 29 -23.14 -36.66 -7.54
N MET A 30 -23.85 -36.47 -8.66
CA MET A 30 -23.34 -36.82 -9.99
C MET A 30 -23.77 -35.78 -11.07
N PRO A 31 -22.86 -35.36 -11.98
CA PRO A 31 -23.15 -34.40 -13.04
C PRO A 31 -23.88 -34.96 -14.25
N LEU A 32 -24.58 -34.09 -14.98
CA LEU A 32 -25.47 -34.50 -16.07
C LEU A 32 -24.76 -34.51 -17.42
N ARG A 33 -24.69 -35.69 -18.05
CA ARG A 33 -24.23 -35.86 -19.43
C ARG A 33 -25.41 -36.13 -20.35
N THR A 34 -25.43 -35.53 -21.54
CA THR A 34 -26.39 -35.91 -22.58
C THR A 34 -25.92 -37.19 -23.26
N VAL A 35 -26.80 -38.18 -23.31
CA VAL A 35 -26.58 -39.43 -24.05
C VAL A 35 -27.69 -39.59 -25.09
N PRO A 36 -27.35 -40.07 -26.31
CA PRO A 36 -28.36 -40.39 -27.30
C PRO A 36 -29.13 -41.63 -26.84
N VAL A 37 -30.45 -41.49 -26.67
CA VAL A 37 -31.36 -42.59 -26.30
C VAL A 37 -32.43 -42.72 -27.38
N ILE A 38 -32.81 -43.96 -27.68
CA ILE A 38 -33.88 -44.24 -28.65
C ILE A 38 -35.21 -44.23 -27.90
N ASN A 39 -36.12 -43.33 -28.26
CA ASN A 39 -37.45 -43.25 -27.65
C ASN A 39 -38.37 -44.38 -28.14
N ASN A 40 -39.58 -44.44 -27.59
CA ASN A 40 -40.62 -45.43 -27.94
C ASN A 40 -41.11 -45.32 -29.40
N ARG A 41 -40.66 -44.31 -30.14
CA ARG A 41 -40.95 -44.06 -31.56
C ARG A 41 -39.74 -44.31 -32.47
N ASN A 42 -38.68 -44.95 -31.95
CA ASN A 42 -37.43 -45.21 -32.66
C ASN A 42 -36.63 -43.94 -33.06
N GLU A 43 -36.87 -42.80 -32.42
CA GLU A 43 -36.14 -41.55 -32.66
C GLU A 43 -34.98 -41.41 -31.67
N ILE A 44 -33.83 -40.92 -32.14
CA ILE A 44 -32.70 -40.57 -31.26
C ILE A 44 -33.04 -39.25 -30.57
N VAL A 45 -33.34 -39.32 -29.28
CA VAL A 45 -33.53 -38.16 -28.40
C VAL A 45 -32.35 -38.02 -27.45
N GLN A 46 -31.99 -36.79 -27.08
CA GLN A 46 -31.00 -36.59 -26.02
C GLN A 46 -31.68 -36.79 -24.67
N ALA A 47 -31.23 -37.78 -23.91
CA ALA A 47 -31.61 -37.95 -22.51
C ALA A 47 -30.45 -37.47 -21.62
N TYR A 48 -30.78 -36.86 -20.49
CA TYR A 48 -29.80 -36.49 -19.48
C TYR A 48 -29.54 -37.69 -18.57
N GLN A 49 -28.29 -38.14 -18.49
CA GLN A 49 -27.84 -39.18 -17.58
C GLN A 49 -26.89 -38.57 -16.55
N VAL A 50 -27.16 -38.89 -15.28
CA VAL A 50 -26.34 -38.47 -14.13
C VAL A 50 -25.10 -39.38 -14.06
N VAL A 51 -23.89 -38.84 -14.25
CA VAL A 51 -22.60 -39.54 -14.32
C VAL A 51 -21.63 -38.86 -13.35
N PRO A 52 -21.05 -39.54 -12.34
CA PRO A 52 -20.22 -38.90 -11.32
C PRO A 52 -18.95 -38.32 -11.94
N PHE A 53 -18.41 -37.25 -11.36
CA PHE A 53 -17.02 -36.89 -11.64
C PHE A 53 -16.11 -38.03 -11.18
N SER A 54 -15.21 -38.47 -12.04
CA SER A 54 -14.20 -39.43 -11.62
C SER A 54 -13.26 -38.75 -10.62
N SER A 55 -12.86 -39.47 -9.57
CA SER A 55 -11.81 -38.99 -8.66
C SER A 55 -10.52 -38.67 -9.41
N SER A 56 -10.23 -39.40 -10.50
CA SER A 56 -9.10 -39.12 -11.38
C SER A 56 -9.27 -37.79 -12.10
N ASP A 57 -10.47 -37.45 -12.60
CA ASP A 57 -10.73 -36.19 -13.29
C ASP A 57 -10.53 -35.00 -12.32
N ILE A 58 -11.11 -35.08 -11.12
CA ILE A 58 -10.97 -34.04 -10.09
C ILE A 58 -9.49 -33.81 -9.72
N LEU A 59 -8.73 -34.89 -9.49
CA LEU A 59 -7.30 -34.79 -9.16
C LEU A 59 -6.49 -34.25 -10.35
N ASN A 60 -6.82 -34.67 -11.57
CA ASN A 60 -6.16 -34.16 -12.77
C ASN A 60 -6.42 -32.67 -12.96
N TRP A 61 -7.65 -32.20 -12.78
CA TRP A 61 -7.98 -30.77 -12.86
C TRP A 61 -7.25 -29.97 -11.78
N LYS A 62 -7.23 -30.48 -10.55
CA LYS A 62 -6.53 -29.84 -9.42
C LYS A 62 -5.03 -29.73 -9.65
N ASN A 63 -4.39 -30.78 -10.13
CA ASN A 63 -2.93 -30.83 -10.28
C ASN A 63 -2.42 -30.08 -11.52
N ASN A 64 -3.26 -29.92 -12.56
CA ASN A 64 -2.87 -29.28 -13.82
C ASN A 64 -3.36 -27.84 -13.96
N THR A 65 -4.03 -27.30 -12.95
CA THR A 65 -4.53 -25.91 -12.96
C THR A 65 -3.84 -25.13 -11.85
N PRO A 66 -3.28 -23.94 -12.13
CA PRO A 66 -2.71 -23.10 -11.09
C PRO A 66 -3.73 -22.77 -9.99
N PRO A 67 -3.28 -22.53 -8.75
CA PRO A 67 -4.16 -22.12 -7.65
C PRO A 67 -4.95 -20.85 -8.01
N TYR A 68 -6.19 -20.77 -7.52
CA TYR A 68 -7.05 -19.62 -7.77
C TYR A 68 -6.43 -18.31 -7.28
N SER A 69 -5.74 -18.33 -6.14
CA SER A 69 -5.06 -17.15 -5.59
C SER A 69 -3.95 -16.59 -6.50
N GLU A 70 -3.36 -17.42 -7.35
CA GLU A 70 -2.28 -17.03 -8.25
C GLU A 70 -2.80 -16.64 -9.64
N GLU A 71 -3.64 -17.49 -10.24
CA GLU A 71 -4.17 -17.26 -11.59
C GLU A 71 -5.69 -17.52 -11.67
N PRO A 72 -6.54 -16.58 -11.19
CA PRO A 72 -8.00 -16.74 -11.20
C PRO A 72 -8.59 -17.02 -12.58
N GLN A 73 -7.97 -16.45 -13.62
CA GLN A 73 -8.40 -16.61 -15.00
C GLN A 73 -8.18 -18.04 -15.52
N ALA A 74 -7.10 -18.73 -15.11
CA ALA A 74 -6.89 -20.13 -15.46
C ALA A 74 -7.93 -21.03 -14.80
N MET A 75 -8.22 -20.80 -13.52
CA MET A 75 -9.27 -21.52 -12.79
C MET A 75 -10.66 -21.28 -13.40
N ALA A 76 -10.96 -20.04 -13.80
CA ALA A 76 -12.21 -19.71 -14.49
C ALA A 76 -12.35 -20.46 -15.82
N ARG A 77 -11.28 -20.53 -16.63
CA ARG A 77 -11.28 -21.29 -17.89
C ARG A 77 -11.53 -22.78 -17.67
N LEU A 78 -10.93 -23.36 -16.62
CA LEU A 78 -11.19 -24.75 -16.23
C LEU A 78 -12.67 -24.95 -15.92
N LEU A 79 -13.23 -24.13 -15.02
CA LEU A 79 -14.64 -24.26 -14.63
C LEU A 79 -15.56 -24.05 -15.83
N GLU A 80 -15.31 -23.05 -16.67
CA GLU A 80 -16.09 -22.80 -17.89
C GLU A 80 -16.10 -24.03 -18.82
N GLY A 81 -14.95 -24.70 -18.98
CA GLY A 81 -14.84 -25.97 -19.70
C GLY A 81 -15.64 -27.11 -19.05
N ILE A 82 -15.58 -27.26 -17.72
CA ILE A 82 -16.36 -28.26 -16.98
C ILE A 82 -17.87 -27.98 -17.12
N MET A 83 -18.30 -26.74 -16.95
CA MET A 83 -19.72 -26.35 -17.09
C MET A 83 -20.25 -26.68 -18.49
N ALA A 84 -19.45 -26.44 -19.52
CA ALA A 84 -19.83 -26.70 -20.91
C ALA A 84 -19.89 -28.20 -21.24
N THR A 85 -18.96 -28.99 -20.71
CA THR A 85 -18.81 -30.42 -21.08
C THR A 85 -19.60 -31.37 -20.19
N HIS A 86 -19.80 -31.02 -18.91
CA HIS A 86 -20.38 -31.90 -17.89
C HIS A 86 -21.70 -31.38 -17.32
N ASN A 87 -22.11 -30.15 -17.66
CA ASN A 87 -23.33 -29.50 -17.16
C ASN A 87 -23.66 -29.85 -15.68
N PRO A 88 -22.75 -29.56 -14.74
CA PRO A 88 -22.87 -30.01 -13.36
C PRO A 88 -24.09 -29.42 -12.66
N THR A 89 -24.75 -30.21 -11.82
CA THR A 89 -25.83 -29.73 -10.95
C THR A 89 -25.29 -28.77 -9.88
N TRP A 90 -26.18 -28.19 -9.08
CA TRP A 90 -25.77 -27.37 -7.94
C TRP A 90 -24.84 -28.14 -6.99
N GLN A 91 -25.19 -29.40 -6.70
CA GLN A 91 -24.42 -30.29 -5.83
C GLN A 91 -23.01 -30.56 -6.38
N ASP A 92 -22.91 -30.84 -7.67
CA ASP A 92 -21.62 -31.06 -8.33
C ASP A 92 -20.75 -29.79 -8.30
N CYS A 93 -21.34 -28.61 -8.47
CA CYS A 93 -20.63 -27.35 -8.32
C CYS A 93 -20.09 -27.15 -6.90
N ARG A 94 -20.86 -27.55 -5.87
CA ARG A 94 -20.39 -27.54 -4.48
C ARG A 94 -19.21 -28.49 -4.29
N GLN A 95 -19.24 -29.68 -4.89
CA GLN A 95 -18.13 -30.62 -4.85
C GLN A 95 -16.87 -30.04 -5.51
N LEU A 96 -16.99 -29.44 -6.70
CA LEU A 96 -15.88 -28.76 -7.38
C LEU A 96 -15.28 -27.66 -6.51
N LEU A 97 -16.12 -26.81 -5.92
CA LEU A 97 -15.67 -25.76 -5.00
C LEU A 97 -14.90 -26.32 -3.80
N ASN A 98 -15.34 -27.45 -3.23
CA ASN A 98 -14.68 -28.08 -2.09
C ASN A 98 -13.35 -28.74 -2.44
N MET A 99 -13.20 -29.23 -3.68
CA MET A 99 -12.03 -30.00 -4.09
C MET A 99 -10.93 -29.12 -4.71
N LEU A 100 -11.33 -28.12 -5.51
CA LEU A 100 -10.42 -27.28 -6.31
C LEU A 100 -9.94 -26.03 -5.57
N PHE A 101 -10.64 -25.58 -4.54
CA PHE A 101 -10.34 -24.33 -3.81
C PHE A 101 -10.03 -24.60 -2.34
N THR A 102 -9.24 -23.73 -1.72
CA THR A 102 -9.12 -23.69 -0.26
C THR A 102 -10.39 -23.11 0.38
N SER A 103 -10.51 -23.20 1.71
CA SER A 103 -11.62 -22.60 2.44
C SER A 103 -11.74 -21.08 2.24
N GLU A 104 -10.61 -20.38 2.21
CA GLU A 104 -10.54 -18.92 2.02
C GLU A 104 -10.91 -18.52 0.60
N GLU A 105 -10.34 -19.23 -0.39
CA GLU A 105 -10.64 -19.02 -1.80
C GLU A 105 -12.11 -19.28 -2.09
N ARG A 106 -12.67 -20.37 -1.55
CA ARG A 106 -14.09 -20.69 -1.66
C ARG A 106 -14.97 -19.59 -1.08
N ARG A 107 -14.64 -19.06 0.10
CA ARG A 107 -15.38 -17.94 0.70
C ARG A 107 -15.33 -16.69 -0.20
N ALA A 108 -14.16 -16.37 -0.75
CA ALA A 108 -14.01 -15.25 -1.68
C ALA A 108 -14.86 -15.41 -2.94
N VAL A 109 -14.83 -16.60 -3.57
CA VAL A 109 -15.66 -16.91 -4.75
C VAL A 109 -17.14 -16.80 -4.44
N LEU A 110 -17.61 -17.35 -3.31
CA LEU A 110 -19.02 -17.30 -2.94
C LEU A 110 -19.48 -15.86 -2.69
N ASN A 111 -18.67 -15.04 -1.99
CA ASN A 111 -18.97 -13.62 -1.77
C ASN A 111 -19.03 -12.83 -3.09
N ASN A 112 -18.10 -13.08 -4.00
CA ASN A 112 -18.14 -12.49 -5.35
C ASN A 112 -19.43 -12.90 -6.09
N GLY A 113 -19.83 -14.17 -5.99
CA GLY A 113 -21.06 -14.69 -6.61
C GLY A 113 -22.32 -14.02 -6.07
N VAL A 114 -22.41 -13.85 -4.75
CA VAL A 114 -23.50 -13.11 -4.10
C VAL A 114 -23.55 -11.67 -4.61
N ALA A 115 -22.42 -10.96 -4.61
CA ALA A 115 -22.38 -9.58 -5.10
C ALA A 115 -22.81 -9.45 -6.57
N ILE A 116 -22.42 -10.41 -7.42
CA ILE A 116 -22.85 -10.45 -8.84
C ILE A 116 -24.35 -10.77 -8.96
N ALA A 117 -24.87 -11.68 -8.14
CA ALA A 117 -26.27 -12.10 -8.19
C ALA A 117 -27.24 -10.98 -7.78
N GLN A 118 -26.81 -10.10 -6.88
CA GLN A 118 -27.55 -8.92 -6.42
C GLN A 118 -27.65 -7.82 -7.49
N VAL A 119 -26.80 -7.84 -8.53
CA VAL A 119 -26.83 -6.84 -9.60
C VAL A 119 -28.16 -6.90 -10.35
N GLY A 120 -28.81 -5.74 -10.46
CA GLY A 120 -30.11 -5.59 -11.12
C GLY A 120 -31.30 -5.97 -10.25
N ALA A 121 -31.12 -6.06 -8.92
CA ALA A 121 -32.24 -6.12 -7.98
C ALA A 121 -33.18 -4.90 -8.16
N PRO A 122 -34.50 -5.07 -8.00
CA PRO A 122 -35.45 -3.96 -7.99
C PRO A 122 -35.06 -2.91 -6.94
N GLN A 123 -35.22 -1.63 -7.26
CA GLN A 123 -34.85 -0.55 -6.33
C GLN A 123 -35.65 -0.60 -5.01
N ASP A 124 -36.91 -1.06 -5.07
CA ASP A 124 -37.79 -1.19 -3.92
C ASP A 124 -37.79 -2.61 -3.31
N GLY A 125 -36.95 -3.52 -3.83
CA GLY A 125 -36.91 -4.93 -3.42
C GLY A 125 -35.71 -5.26 -2.55
N ASP A 126 -35.79 -6.37 -1.82
CA ASP A 126 -34.65 -6.90 -1.07
C ASP A 126 -33.62 -7.49 -2.04
N ALA A 127 -32.48 -6.81 -2.18
CA ALA A 127 -31.39 -7.25 -3.03
C ALA A 127 -30.79 -8.58 -2.57
N ALA A 128 -30.75 -8.84 -1.25
CA ALA A 128 -30.21 -10.09 -0.71
C ALA A 128 -31.11 -11.27 -1.07
N GLU A 129 -32.43 -11.14 -0.91
CA GLU A 129 -33.40 -12.17 -1.31
C GLU A 129 -33.34 -12.41 -2.83
N TRP A 130 -33.31 -11.33 -3.62
CA TRP A 130 -33.14 -11.40 -5.07
C TRP A 130 -31.88 -12.16 -5.49
N GLY A 131 -30.76 -11.87 -4.85
CA GLY A 131 -29.49 -12.56 -5.07
C GLY A 131 -29.55 -14.03 -4.67
N ALA A 132 -30.15 -14.35 -3.53
CA ALA A 132 -30.25 -15.72 -3.00
C ALA A 132 -31.05 -16.65 -3.92
N GLN A 133 -32.10 -16.15 -4.58
CA GLN A 133 -32.87 -16.94 -5.55
C GLN A 133 -32.05 -17.31 -6.81
N ARG A 134 -31.09 -16.47 -7.20
CA ARG A 134 -30.25 -16.64 -8.40
C ARG A 134 -28.96 -17.39 -8.13
N PHE A 135 -28.40 -17.21 -6.92
CA PHE A 135 -27.15 -17.81 -6.50
C PHE A 135 -27.28 -18.37 -5.08
N PRO A 136 -28.01 -19.49 -4.90
CA PRO A 136 -28.14 -20.15 -3.61
C PRO A 136 -26.80 -20.74 -3.17
N VAL A 137 -26.28 -20.30 -2.03
CA VAL A 137 -24.94 -20.69 -1.53
C VAL A 137 -24.99 -21.84 -0.54
N GLU A 138 -25.99 -21.85 0.34
CA GLU A 138 -26.05 -22.73 1.52
C GLU A 138 -27.04 -23.87 1.35
N ILE A 139 -28.23 -23.56 0.85
CA ILE A 139 -29.35 -24.50 0.74
C ILE A 139 -29.41 -25.02 -0.69
N ASP A 140 -29.51 -26.34 -0.83
CA ASP A 140 -29.71 -26.99 -2.12
C ASP A 140 -31.10 -26.60 -2.65
N PRO A 141 -31.18 -25.92 -3.82
CA PRO A 141 -32.46 -25.50 -4.37
C PRO A 141 -33.29 -26.64 -4.98
N GLN A 142 -32.78 -27.88 -5.00
CA GLN A 142 -33.47 -29.06 -5.56
C GLN A 142 -33.95 -28.85 -7.01
N TRP A 143 -33.14 -28.16 -7.83
CA TRP A 143 -33.48 -27.91 -9.23
C TRP A 143 -33.51 -29.20 -10.05
N ASP A 144 -34.68 -29.50 -10.62
CA ASP A 144 -34.87 -30.63 -11.52
C ASP A 144 -34.49 -30.27 -12.97
N THR A 145 -33.42 -30.84 -13.48
CA THR A 145 -32.94 -30.57 -14.84
C THR A 145 -33.83 -31.08 -15.97
N ALA A 146 -34.84 -31.90 -15.67
CA ALA A 146 -35.88 -32.24 -16.63
C ALA A 146 -36.85 -31.07 -16.87
N GLU A 147 -36.95 -30.13 -15.92
CA GLU A 147 -37.77 -28.93 -16.05
C GLU A 147 -36.96 -27.78 -16.65
N GLU A 148 -37.45 -27.20 -17.75
CA GLU A 148 -36.78 -26.11 -18.46
C GLU A 148 -36.50 -24.89 -17.55
N GLY A 149 -37.45 -24.54 -16.67
CA GLY A 149 -37.28 -23.42 -15.74
C GLY A 149 -36.14 -23.64 -14.75
N HIS A 150 -36.02 -24.86 -14.22
CA HIS A 150 -34.93 -25.26 -13.34
C HIS A 150 -33.60 -25.34 -14.07
N LEU A 151 -33.58 -25.85 -15.32
CA LEU A 151 -32.39 -25.87 -16.14
C LEU A 151 -31.86 -24.45 -16.40
N GLN A 152 -32.74 -23.49 -16.70
CA GLN A 152 -32.35 -22.09 -16.88
C GLN A 152 -31.79 -21.48 -15.59
N ARG A 153 -32.38 -21.78 -14.42
CA ARG A 153 -31.84 -21.37 -13.11
C ARG A 153 -30.45 -21.95 -12.86
N LEU A 154 -30.26 -23.25 -13.13
CA LEU A 154 -28.95 -23.91 -13.04
C LEU A 154 -27.91 -23.25 -13.95
N LYS A 155 -28.26 -22.97 -15.22
CA LYS A 155 -27.36 -22.26 -16.16
C LYS A 155 -27.07 -20.83 -15.70
N GLY A 156 -28.02 -20.15 -15.07
CA GLY A 156 -27.81 -18.86 -14.41
C GLY A 156 -26.77 -18.95 -13.29
N PHE A 157 -26.95 -19.90 -12.38
CA PHE A 157 -26.05 -20.18 -11.27
C PHE A 157 -24.62 -20.51 -11.75
N GLN A 158 -24.46 -21.41 -12.72
CA GLN A 158 -23.16 -21.79 -13.28
C GLN A 158 -22.43 -20.57 -13.89
N ARG A 159 -23.16 -19.68 -14.59
CA ARG A 159 -22.59 -18.44 -15.14
C ARG A 159 -22.11 -17.49 -14.06
N ILE A 160 -22.92 -17.28 -13.01
CA ILE A 160 -22.53 -16.45 -11.87
C ILE A 160 -21.29 -17.03 -11.20
N LEU A 161 -21.21 -18.36 -11.03
CA LEU A 161 -20.07 -19.01 -10.42
C LEU A 161 -18.77 -18.79 -11.21
N VAL A 162 -18.81 -18.96 -12.54
CA VAL A 162 -17.65 -18.70 -13.40
C VAL A 162 -17.25 -17.23 -13.33
N GLU A 163 -18.20 -16.29 -13.36
CA GLU A 163 -17.92 -14.86 -13.26
C GLU A 163 -17.33 -14.48 -11.90
N ALA A 164 -17.80 -15.10 -10.82
CA ALA A 164 -17.28 -14.92 -9.48
C ALA A 164 -15.81 -15.38 -9.35
N VAL A 165 -15.44 -16.45 -10.06
CA VAL A 165 -14.04 -16.90 -10.16
C VAL A 165 -13.23 -15.96 -11.06
N LYS A 166 -13.78 -15.48 -12.18
CA LYS A 166 -13.12 -14.47 -13.04
C LYS A 166 -12.78 -13.19 -12.28
N ARG A 167 -13.64 -12.79 -11.33
CA ARG A 167 -13.41 -11.61 -10.46
C ARG A 167 -12.16 -11.75 -9.58
N GLY A 168 -11.75 -12.98 -9.27
CA GLY A 168 -10.55 -13.26 -8.47
C GLY A 168 -10.69 -12.91 -6.98
N PRO A 169 -9.72 -13.29 -6.15
CA PRO A 169 -9.74 -12.97 -4.74
C PRO A 169 -9.62 -11.45 -4.56
N PRO A 170 -10.19 -10.87 -3.49
CA PRO A 170 -9.92 -9.49 -3.14
C PRO A 170 -8.41 -9.30 -3.00
N ARG A 171 -7.82 -8.41 -3.82
CA ARG A 171 -6.38 -8.14 -3.73
C ARG A 171 -6.09 -7.55 -2.35
N PRO A 172 -5.16 -8.10 -1.56
CA PRO A 172 -4.82 -7.48 -0.29
C PRO A 172 -4.32 -6.06 -0.53
N VAL A 173 -4.75 -5.11 0.31
CA VAL A 173 -4.30 -3.72 0.23
C VAL A 173 -2.78 -3.72 0.45
N ASN A 174 -2.02 -3.26 -0.53
CA ASN A 174 -0.59 -3.03 -0.34
C ASN A 174 -0.37 -1.68 0.35
N ILE A 175 -0.61 -1.67 1.66
CA ILE A 175 -0.53 -0.48 2.52
C ILE A 175 0.84 0.18 2.43
N VAL A 176 1.93 -0.61 2.34
CA VAL A 176 3.30 -0.09 2.25
C VAL A 176 3.50 0.75 0.99
N LYS A 177 2.95 0.31 -0.15
CA LYS A 177 3.04 1.07 -1.41
C LYS A 177 2.21 2.35 -1.36
N ILE A 178 1.05 2.31 -0.70
CA ILE A 178 0.19 3.49 -0.52
C ILE A 178 0.84 4.50 0.42
N GLN A 179 1.30 4.08 1.60
CA GLN A 179 1.98 4.94 2.57
C GLN A 179 3.30 5.54 2.06
N GLY A 180 3.92 4.90 1.07
CA GLY A 180 5.10 5.43 0.38
C GLY A 180 4.83 6.65 -0.50
N VAL A 181 3.57 6.96 -0.81
CA VAL A 181 3.20 8.13 -1.63
C VAL A 181 3.12 9.37 -0.73
N VAL A 182 4.24 10.03 -0.53
CA VAL A 182 4.30 11.28 0.25
C VAL A 182 4.32 12.48 -0.71
N GLN A 183 3.70 13.59 -0.31
CA GLN A 183 3.75 14.84 -1.07
C GLN A 183 5.19 15.39 -1.10
N GLU A 184 5.68 15.69 -2.30
CA GLU A 184 7.01 16.28 -2.46
C GLU A 184 7.03 17.77 -2.11
N LYS A 185 8.24 18.31 -1.86
CA LYS A 185 8.40 19.71 -1.43
C LYS A 185 7.93 20.74 -2.44
N SER A 186 7.99 20.43 -3.74
CA SER A 186 7.62 21.34 -4.84
C SER A 186 6.37 20.88 -5.58
N GLU A 187 5.68 19.87 -5.06
CA GLU A 187 4.52 19.31 -5.71
C GLU A 187 3.24 19.97 -5.19
N SER A 188 2.35 20.33 -6.12
CA SER A 188 1.06 20.91 -5.77
C SER A 188 0.17 19.88 -5.05
N PRO A 189 -0.70 20.32 -4.13
CA PRO A 189 -1.66 19.43 -3.46
C PRO A 189 -2.53 18.62 -4.42
N THR A 190 -2.94 19.19 -5.55
CA THR A 190 -3.71 18.48 -6.58
C THR A 190 -2.92 17.35 -7.23
N ALA A 191 -1.67 17.60 -7.65
CA ALA A 191 -0.82 16.57 -8.25
C ALA A 191 -0.53 15.43 -7.26
N PHE A 192 -0.34 15.78 -5.99
CA PHE A 192 -0.19 14.80 -4.92
C PHE A 192 -1.43 13.92 -4.76
N LEU A 193 -2.63 14.52 -4.73
CA LEU A 193 -3.88 13.76 -4.66
C LEU A 193 -4.03 12.81 -5.85
N GLU A 194 -3.74 13.25 -7.07
CA GLU A 194 -3.80 12.40 -8.27
C GLU A 194 -2.87 11.18 -8.16
N ARG A 195 -1.63 11.37 -7.68
CA ARG A 195 -0.70 10.25 -7.44
C ARG A 195 -1.21 9.32 -6.35
N LEU A 196 -1.79 9.86 -5.30
CA LEU A 196 -2.35 9.08 -4.19
C LEU A 196 -3.54 8.25 -4.68
N GLU A 197 -4.49 8.84 -5.41
CA GLU A 197 -5.60 8.12 -6.03
C GLU A 197 -5.12 7.03 -6.99
N ALA A 198 -4.12 7.33 -7.83
CA ALA A 198 -3.54 6.34 -8.74
C ALA A 198 -2.91 5.15 -7.97
N ALA A 199 -2.29 5.41 -6.82
CA ALA A 199 -1.75 4.36 -5.96
C ALA A 199 -2.87 3.52 -5.33
N TYR A 200 -3.94 4.15 -4.86
CA TYR A 200 -5.12 3.43 -4.36
C TYR A 200 -5.76 2.56 -5.46
N ARG A 201 -5.95 3.08 -6.68
CA ARG A 201 -6.47 2.28 -7.83
C ARG A 201 -5.59 1.08 -8.15
N LYS A 202 -4.28 1.19 -7.96
CA LYS A 202 -3.30 0.15 -8.32
C LYS A 202 -3.08 -0.88 -7.22
N TYR A 203 -3.11 -0.45 -5.97
CA TYR A 203 -2.62 -1.21 -4.81
C TYR A 203 -3.70 -1.49 -3.75
N SER A 204 -4.93 -1.03 -3.97
CA SER A 204 -6.07 -1.34 -3.11
C SER A 204 -7.21 -1.93 -3.95
N PRO A 205 -7.98 -2.89 -3.42
CA PRO A 205 -9.22 -3.37 -4.03
C PRO A 205 -10.41 -2.42 -3.78
N TYR A 206 -10.24 -1.36 -2.95
CA TYR A 206 -11.33 -0.45 -2.63
C TYR A 206 -11.86 0.26 -3.88
N ASN A 207 -13.18 0.29 -4.03
CA ASN A 207 -13.81 1.25 -4.91
C ASN A 207 -13.65 2.65 -4.30
N LEU A 208 -13.09 3.58 -5.07
CA LEU A 208 -12.80 4.93 -4.59
C LEU A 208 -14.04 5.83 -4.56
N GLU A 209 -15.14 5.37 -5.17
CA GLU A 209 -16.43 6.06 -5.14
C GLU A 209 -17.22 5.75 -3.86
N ASP A 210 -16.89 4.64 -3.18
CA ASP A 210 -17.52 4.27 -1.92
C ASP A 210 -17.03 5.17 -0.78
N GLU A 211 -17.88 5.38 0.23
CA GLU A 211 -17.58 6.20 1.41
C GLU A 211 -16.30 5.74 2.13
N ASN A 212 -16.09 4.43 2.24
CA ASN A 212 -14.89 3.88 2.87
C ASN A 212 -13.61 4.20 2.08
N GLY A 213 -13.68 4.11 0.74
CA GLY A 213 -12.57 4.47 -0.15
C GLY A 213 -12.24 5.96 -0.06
N ARG A 214 -13.27 6.81 -0.06
CA ARG A 214 -13.15 8.26 0.10
C ARG A 214 -12.48 8.64 1.42
N ARG A 215 -12.94 8.06 2.54
CA ARG A 215 -12.35 8.29 3.88
C ARG A 215 -10.90 7.84 3.95
N ALA A 216 -10.57 6.70 3.35
CA ALA A 216 -9.19 6.21 3.32
C ALA A 216 -8.24 7.17 2.58
N ILE A 217 -8.66 7.69 1.41
CA ILE A 217 -7.86 8.67 0.66
C ILE A 217 -7.73 9.98 1.44
N GLN A 218 -8.81 10.48 2.06
CA GLN A 218 -8.76 11.68 2.91
C GLN A 218 -7.74 11.54 4.04
N GLN A 219 -7.78 10.43 4.78
CA GLN A 219 -6.85 10.18 5.88
C GLN A 219 -5.40 10.07 5.39
N SER A 220 -5.19 9.41 4.24
CA SER A 220 -3.87 9.33 3.61
C SER A 220 -3.38 10.70 3.14
N PHE A 221 -4.24 11.51 2.51
CA PHE A 221 -3.91 12.86 2.08
C PHE A 221 -3.43 13.72 3.26
N ILE A 222 -4.15 13.69 4.39
CA ILE A 222 -3.77 14.45 5.58
C ILE A 222 -2.43 13.96 6.15
N SER A 223 -2.27 12.65 6.30
CA SER A 223 -1.08 12.07 6.96
C SER A 223 0.19 12.16 6.11
N GLN A 224 0.06 12.03 4.78
CA GLN A 224 1.16 11.97 3.81
C GLN A 224 1.41 13.31 3.09
N ALA A 225 0.62 14.36 3.37
CA ALA A 225 0.91 15.72 2.93
C ALA A 225 2.22 16.27 3.50
N ALA A 226 2.73 17.33 2.86
CA ALA A 226 3.94 18.01 3.32
C ALA A 226 3.78 18.53 4.77
N PRO A 227 4.84 18.56 5.60
CA PRO A 227 4.71 18.79 7.03
C PRO A 227 4.08 20.14 7.44
N ASP A 228 4.25 21.18 6.64
CA ASP A 228 3.60 22.49 6.80
C ASP A 228 2.12 22.45 6.47
N ILE A 229 1.74 21.82 5.34
CA ILE A 229 0.35 21.61 4.92
C ILE A 229 -0.38 20.76 5.95
N ARG A 230 0.17 19.60 6.33
CA ARG A 230 -0.40 18.70 7.34
C ARG A 230 -0.67 19.42 8.65
N ARG A 231 0.29 20.21 9.15
CA ARG A 231 0.13 21.01 10.37
C ARG A 231 -0.98 22.07 10.25
N LYS A 232 -1.17 22.67 9.07
CA LYS A 232 -2.25 23.64 8.85
C LYS A 232 -3.61 22.95 8.88
N ILE A 233 -3.74 21.80 8.22
CA ILE A 233 -4.98 21.02 8.17
C ILE A 233 -5.37 20.54 9.57
N GLN A 234 -4.45 19.90 10.30
CA GLN A 234 -4.71 19.37 11.64
C GLN A 234 -5.04 20.43 12.70
N LYS A 235 -4.70 21.70 12.46
CA LYS A 235 -5.07 22.82 13.33
C LYS A 235 -6.52 23.27 13.16
N GLN A 236 -7.20 22.85 12.09
CA GLN A 236 -8.59 23.23 11.87
C GLN A 236 -9.51 22.43 12.80
N PRO A 237 -10.50 23.07 13.43
CA PRO A 237 -11.51 22.33 14.18
C PRO A 237 -12.28 21.41 13.24
N GLY A 238 -12.53 20.17 13.68
CA GLY A 238 -13.27 19.18 12.89
C GLY A 238 -12.57 18.76 11.59
N PHE A 239 -11.24 18.80 11.51
CA PHE A 239 -10.51 18.49 10.27
C PHE A 239 -10.80 17.08 9.71
N LEU A 240 -11.13 16.10 10.57
CA LEU A 240 -11.52 14.75 10.14
C LEU A 240 -12.90 14.71 9.46
N GLY A 241 -13.75 15.70 9.71
CA GLY A 241 -15.08 15.84 9.08
C GLY A 241 -15.07 16.69 7.82
N LYS A 242 -13.91 17.21 7.39
CA LYS A 242 -13.80 18.04 6.19
C LYS A 242 -13.85 17.20 4.93
N THR A 243 -14.48 17.75 3.89
CA THR A 243 -14.50 17.10 2.57
C THR A 243 -13.13 17.18 1.90
N MET A 244 -12.87 16.30 0.92
CA MET A 244 -11.60 16.32 0.17
C MET A 244 -11.33 17.70 -0.46
N ASN A 245 -12.35 18.36 -1.00
CA ASN A 245 -12.23 19.67 -1.63
C ASN A 245 -11.82 20.76 -0.62
N GLU A 246 -12.35 20.71 0.61
CA GLU A 246 -11.96 21.63 1.67
C GLU A 246 -10.51 21.40 2.13
N LEU A 247 -10.08 20.13 2.21
CA LEU A 247 -8.71 19.77 2.53
C LEU A 247 -7.73 20.25 1.44
N LEU A 248 -8.09 20.08 0.17
CA LEU A 248 -7.33 20.59 -0.98
C LEU A 248 -7.21 22.12 -0.93
N ALA A 249 -8.32 22.84 -0.71
CA ALA A 249 -8.30 24.29 -0.65
C ALA A 249 -7.37 24.83 0.46
N LEU A 250 -7.34 24.18 1.62
CA LEU A 250 -6.41 24.52 2.70
C LEU A 250 -4.95 24.22 2.33
N ALA A 251 -4.71 23.10 1.67
CA ALA A 251 -3.39 22.72 1.21
C ALA A 251 -2.86 23.70 0.16
N ASP A 252 -3.70 24.09 -0.81
CA ASP A 252 -3.35 25.04 -1.86
C ASP A 252 -3.02 26.41 -1.27
N GLN A 253 -3.77 26.88 -0.28
CA GLN A 253 -3.47 28.14 0.40
C GLN A 253 -2.05 28.16 1.00
N VAL A 254 -1.64 27.06 1.63
CA VAL A 254 -0.30 26.93 2.24
C VAL A 254 0.77 26.79 1.17
N TYR A 255 0.50 25.99 0.14
CA TYR A 255 1.40 25.79 -0.99
C TYR A 255 1.71 27.13 -1.70
N MET A 256 0.68 27.89 -2.04
CA MET A 256 0.84 29.19 -2.72
C MET A 256 1.57 30.22 -1.85
N ALA A 257 1.28 30.25 -0.55
CA ALA A 257 1.99 31.12 0.39
C ALA A 257 3.49 30.74 0.50
N ARG A 258 3.81 29.44 0.43
CA ARG A 258 5.20 28.97 0.43
C ARG A 258 5.93 29.39 -0.84
N ASP A 259 5.32 29.21 -2.00
CA ASP A 259 5.91 29.58 -3.29
C ASP A 259 6.20 31.09 -3.37
N GLN A 260 5.29 31.92 -2.86
CA GLN A 260 5.51 33.38 -2.75
C GLN A 260 6.74 33.71 -1.88
N VAL A 261 6.84 33.09 -0.69
CA VAL A 261 7.98 33.30 0.22
C VAL A 261 9.29 32.81 -0.39
N GLU A 262 9.28 31.73 -1.17
CA GLU A 262 10.46 31.24 -1.89
C GLU A 262 10.90 32.21 -2.98
N GLU A 263 9.98 32.76 -3.77
CA GLU A 263 10.29 33.75 -4.80
C GLU A 263 10.84 35.05 -4.19
N GLU A 264 10.24 35.57 -3.13
CA GLU A 264 10.76 36.76 -2.43
C GLU A 264 12.20 36.54 -1.90
N LYS A 265 12.51 35.34 -1.40
CA LYS A 265 13.86 34.99 -0.96
C LYS A 265 14.83 34.93 -2.14
N LYS A 266 14.43 34.35 -3.28
CA LYS A 266 15.24 34.32 -4.51
C LYS A 266 15.50 35.74 -5.01
N ASP A 267 14.49 36.60 -5.03
CA ASP A 267 14.62 37.99 -5.47
C ASP A 267 15.49 38.82 -4.52
N ARG A 268 15.36 38.62 -3.21
CA ARG A 268 16.25 39.25 -2.23
C ARG A 268 17.70 38.79 -2.42
N LYS A 269 17.92 37.51 -2.70
CA LYS A 269 19.26 36.95 -2.98
C LYS A 269 19.84 37.56 -4.27
N LYS A 270 19.07 37.61 -5.36
CA LYS A 270 19.47 38.27 -6.62
C LYS A 270 19.79 39.75 -6.42
N LYS A 271 18.99 40.48 -5.65
CA LYS A 271 19.26 41.89 -5.31
C LYS A 271 20.55 42.05 -4.52
N GLN A 272 20.82 41.18 -3.55
CA GLN A 272 22.08 41.19 -2.79
C GLN A 272 23.29 40.86 -3.67
N GLU A 273 23.18 39.88 -4.56
CA GLU A 273 24.24 39.52 -5.51
C GLU A 273 24.53 40.66 -6.50
N TYR A 274 23.48 41.28 -7.06
CA TYR A 274 23.62 42.46 -7.93
C TYR A 274 24.26 43.64 -7.19
N GLN A 275 23.81 43.92 -5.96
CA GLN A 275 24.35 45.00 -5.15
C GLN A 275 25.82 44.77 -4.79
N ALA A 276 26.21 43.53 -4.47
CA ALA A 276 27.61 43.17 -4.24
C ALA A 276 28.48 43.35 -5.50
N LEU A 277 27.96 43.00 -6.68
CA LEU A 277 28.65 43.20 -7.96
C LEU A 277 28.87 44.69 -8.26
N VAL A 278 27.84 45.52 -8.07
CA VAL A 278 27.93 46.98 -8.24
C VAL A 278 28.98 47.56 -7.29
N THR A 279 28.96 47.19 -6.00
CA THR A 279 29.96 47.66 -5.02
C THR A 279 31.39 47.27 -5.40
N MET A 280 31.62 46.07 -5.95
CA MET A 280 32.95 45.68 -6.46
C MET A 280 33.38 46.50 -7.68
N MET A 281 32.47 46.76 -8.62
CA MET A 281 32.75 47.61 -9.78
C MET A 281 33.07 49.05 -9.37
N GLU A 282 32.33 49.64 -8.44
CA GLU A 282 32.58 50.98 -7.90
C GLU A 282 33.94 51.09 -7.20
N GLN A 283 34.35 50.07 -6.45
CA GLN A 283 35.70 50.00 -5.83
C GLN A 283 36.82 49.91 -6.87
N SER A 284 36.58 49.23 -7.99
CA SER A 284 37.54 49.14 -9.09
C SER A 284 37.59 50.41 -9.95
N ALA A 285 36.49 51.15 -10.06
CA ALA A 285 36.41 52.42 -10.81
C ALA A 285 36.90 53.63 -9.99
N SER A 286 36.71 53.63 -8.67
CA SER A 286 37.09 54.70 -7.75
C SER A 286 38.56 54.64 -7.32
N GLY A 287 39.47 54.38 -8.26
CA GLY A 287 40.92 54.19 -8.06
C GLY A 287 41.54 55.00 -6.92
N GLN A 288 41.43 54.50 -5.68
CA GLN A 288 42.12 55.03 -4.51
C GLN A 288 43.58 54.60 -4.58
N ARG A 289 44.33 55.25 -5.48
CA ARG A 289 45.73 55.55 -5.23
C ARG A 289 45.77 56.49 -4.03
N GLY A 290 45.93 55.91 -2.85
CA GLY A 290 46.30 56.66 -1.66
C GLY A 290 47.55 57.50 -1.94
N ARG A 291 47.36 58.82 -1.92
CA ARG A 291 48.35 59.89 -1.74
C ARG A 291 49.70 59.40 -1.18
N GLY A 292 50.67 59.19 -2.06
CA GLY A 292 52.08 59.39 -1.75
C GLY A 292 52.38 60.88 -1.90
N GLY A 293 52.82 61.52 -0.84
CA GLY A 293 53.07 62.97 -0.81
C GLY A 293 53.51 63.44 0.57
N TYR A 294 54.69 62.98 0.96
CA TYR A 294 55.40 63.37 2.18
C TYR A 294 56.01 64.75 1.97
N ALA A 295 55.48 65.76 2.66
CA ALA A 295 56.20 66.99 2.95
C ALA A 295 55.82 67.50 4.33
N ARG A 296 56.87 67.81 5.11
CA ARG A 296 56.91 68.33 6.50
C ARG A 296 56.62 67.34 7.62
N GLY A 297 57.73 66.92 8.24
CA GLY A 297 57.75 66.34 9.58
C GLY A 297 57.21 67.30 10.63
N GLY A 298 56.61 66.71 11.66
CA GLY A 298 56.35 67.36 12.93
C GLY A 298 56.97 66.52 14.04
N GLN A 299 57.62 67.21 14.99
CA GLN A 299 57.89 66.67 16.32
C GLN A 299 56.69 65.86 16.83
N GLY A 300 56.95 64.69 17.41
CA GLY A 300 55.93 63.91 18.13
C GLY A 300 55.43 62.66 17.41
N GLY A 301 56.30 61.66 17.22
CA GLY A 301 55.92 60.36 16.66
C GLY A 301 55.49 59.35 17.73
N ARG A 302 54.18 59.22 17.97
CA ARG A 302 53.57 58.12 18.72
C ARG A 302 53.54 56.82 17.89
N ARG A 303 53.69 55.71 18.59
CA ARG A 303 53.90 54.32 18.13
C ARG A 303 52.88 53.84 17.08
N GLY A 304 53.38 53.43 15.92
CA GLY A 304 52.63 52.64 14.92
C GLY A 304 52.49 51.15 15.33
N PRO A 305 51.70 50.35 14.58
CA PRO A 305 51.42 48.96 14.93
C PRO A 305 52.68 48.09 14.87
N PRO A 306 52.81 47.05 15.72
CA PRO A 306 54.07 46.34 15.90
C PRO A 306 54.48 45.62 14.62
N ARG A 307 55.72 45.88 14.16
CA ARG A 307 56.33 45.11 13.07
C ARG A 307 56.34 43.63 13.49
N ARG A 308 55.62 42.79 12.72
CA ARG A 308 55.60 41.35 12.95
C ARG A 308 57.04 40.83 12.84
N LEU A 309 57.50 40.14 13.88
CA LEU A 309 58.78 39.43 13.86
C LEU A 309 58.73 38.34 12.79
N GLY A 310 59.81 38.15 12.05
CA GLY A 310 59.95 37.02 11.13
C GLY A 310 59.83 35.69 11.88
N ARG A 311 59.40 34.63 11.18
CA ARG A 311 59.44 33.26 11.71
C ARG A 311 60.93 32.98 12.02
N ASP A 312 61.25 32.79 13.30
CA ASP A 312 62.61 32.62 13.85
C ASP A 312 63.44 33.90 14.07
N GLN A 313 62.80 35.07 14.21
CA GLN A 313 63.46 36.32 14.59
C GLN A 313 63.34 36.62 16.09
N CYS A 314 64.47 36.83 16.77
CA CYS A 314 64.52 37.14 18.19
C CYS A 314 63.84 38.48 18.51
N ALA A 315 62.87 38.46 19.43
CA ALA A 315 62.15 39.67 19.83
C ALA A 315 63.01 40.72 20.57
N LYS A 316 64.19 40.33 21.08
CA LYS A 316 65.14 41.22 21.79
C LYS A 316 66.15 41.86 20.82
N CYS A 317 67.00 41.06 20.16
CA CYS A 317 68.09 41.55 19.31
C CYS A 317 67.72 41.64 17.82
N LYS A 318 66.53 41.17 17.42
CA LYS A 318 66.03 41.14 16.03
C LYS A 318 66.88 40.32 15.04
N LYS A 319 67.84 39.51 15.52
CA LYS A 319 68.60 38.53 14.72
C LYS A 319 67.78 37.26 14.52
N PHE A 320 68.02 36.55 13.41
CA PHE A 320 67.37 35.28 13.11
C PHE A 320 68.11 34.10 13.77
N GLY A 321 67.41 32.99 14.01
CA GLY A 321 68.00 31.72 14.47
C GLY A 321 67.86 31.42 15.96
N HIS A 322 67.19 32.29 16.75
CA HIS A 322 66.86 32.02 18.16
C HIS A 322 65.65 32.86 18.62
N TRP A 323 64.93 32.39 19.64
CA TRP A 323 63.81 33.12 20.22
C TRP A 323 64.25 33.98 21.42
N LYS A 324 63.37 34.87 21.92
CA LYS A 324 63.67 35.81 23.01
C LYS A 324 64.29 35.14 24.25
N GLY A 325 63.87 33.92 24.57
CA GLY A 325 64.34 33.15 25.73
C GLY A 325 65.76 32.58 25.58
N GLU A 326 66.26 32.49 24.35
CA GLU A 326 67.55 31.91 23.99
C GLU A 326 68.55 33.00 23.54
N CYS A 327 68.18 34.27 23.71
CA CYS A 327 68.97 35.41 23.27
C CYS A 327 70.27 35.51 24.09
N PRO A 328 71.46 35.33 23.47
CA PRO A 328 72.74 35.40 24.17
C PRO A 328 73.02 36.81 24.73
N GLU A 329 72.37 37.84 24.20
CA GLU A 329 72.44 39.23 24.66
C GLU A 329 71.47 39.52 25.85
N GLY A 330 70.84 38.48 26.43
CA GLY A 330 69.71 38.62 27.34
C GLY A 330 69.92 38.29 28.82
N ARG A 331 71.13 37.88 29.24
CA ARG A 331 71.42 37.43 30.61
C ARG A 331 72.25 38.45 31.42
N GLU A 332 71.81 39.69 31.52
CA GLU A 332 72.20 40.56 32.63
C GLU A 332 70.99 41.36 33.09
N GLY A 333 70.59 41.17 34.34
CA GLY A 333 69.63 42.03 35.04
C GLY A 333 68.18 41.53 35.07
N SER A 334 67.89 40.54 35.90
CA SER A 334 66.98 40.70 37.06
C SER A 334 66.72 39.33 37.69
N GLN A 335 67.35 39.11 38.85
CA GLN A 335 66.93 38.11 39.82
C GLN A 335 65.51 38.44 40.29
N GLU A 336 64.62 37.45 40.31
CA GLU A 336 63.61 37.29 41.36
C GLU A 336 63.04 35.86 41.28
N GLY A 337 63.34 35.08 42.32
CA GLY A 337 62.76 33.77 42.60
C GLY A 337 61.41 33.87 43.35
N PRO A 338 60.92 32.75 43.90
CA PRO A 338 59.63 32.17 43.54
C PRO A 338 58.48 32.63 44.44
N ARG A 339 57.25 32.64 43.91
CA ARG A 339 56.03 32.79 44.74
C ARG A 339 54.95 31.80 44.32
N GLU A 340 54.92 30.69 45.05
CA GLU A 340 53.71 29.96 45.38
C GLU A 340 52.80 30.80 46.29
N ARG A 341 51.49 30.70 46.03
CA ARG A 341 50.32 30.80 46.93
C ARG A 341 49.11 31.02 46.01
N GLY A 342 48.16 30.12 45.92
CA GLY A 342 47.33 29.65 47.03
C GLY A 342 45.91 30.15 46.75
N ARG A 343 45.06 29.25 46.23
CA ARG A 343 43.65 29.45 45.88
C ARG A 343 42.85 29.84 47.12
N PRO A 344 41.86 30.75 46.98
CA PRO A 344 40.54 30.41 47.50
C PRO A 344 39.39 30.73 46.55
N GLU A 345 38.31 30.00 46.82
CA GLU A 345 37.06 29.89 46.08
C GLU A 345 36.06 31.01 46.38
N ARG A 346 35.30 31.36 45.33
CA ARG A 346 33.85 31.68 45.27
C ARG A 346 33.64 32.57 44.03
N GLY A 347 32.72 32.36 43.11
CA GLY A 347 31.69 31.34 42.89
C GLY A 347 31.06 31.71 41.54
N ARG A 348 31.02 30.76 40.60
CA ARG A 348 30.36 30.90 39.29
C ARG A 348 28.88 30.57 39.42
N ASN A 349 28.04 31.27 38.67
CA ASN A 349 26.78 30.70 38.15
C ASN A 349 26.48 31.29 36.74
N PRO A 350 25.64 30.66 35.91
CA PRO A 350 26.14 29.89 34.79
C PRO A 350 25.55 30.32 33.43
N GLY A 351 26.40 30.27 32.41
CA GLY A 351 26.00 30.37 31.00
C GLY A 351 25.39 29.05 30.50
N ARG A 352 24.33 29.22 29.72
CA ARG A 352 23.47 28.20 29.14
C ARG A 352 24.22 27.19 28.24
N GLY A 353 24.11 25.92 28.60
CA GLY A 353 23.54 24.84 27.76
C GLY A 353 24.26 24.44 26.47
N ARG A 354 25.09 23.38 26.55
CA ARG A 354 25.18 22.31 25.54
C ARG A 354 25.50 20.99 26.22
N GLY A 355 24.47 20.26 26.64
CA GLY A 355 24.58 18.86 27.05
C GLY A 355 24.34 17.94 25.86
N ARG A 356 25.34 17.11 25.53
CA ARG A 356 25.13 15.85 24.83
C ARG A 356 24.57 14.85 25.87
N GLY A 357 23.54 14.11 25.50
CA GLY A 357 23.01 13.05 26.35
C GLY A 357 21.77 12.41 25.76
N ASN A 358 21.98 11.20 25.25
CA ASN A 358 21.06 10.07 25.23
C ASN A 358 19.78 10.20 24.41
N TYR A 359 19.88 9.64 23.20
CA TYR A 359 18.79 8.93 22.55
C TYR A 359 18.34 7.81 23.51
N VAL A 360 17.22 8.02 24.17
CA VAL A 360 16.46 6.97 24.84
C VAL A 360 15.34 6.61 23.87
N PRO A 361 15.39 5.46 23.19
CA PRO A 361 14.23 4.95 22.49
C PRO A 361 13.18 4.52 23.52
N PHE A 362 11.90 4.71 23.22
CA PHE A 362 10.72 3.92 23.62
C PHE A 362 9.47 4.81 23.87
N PRO A 363 8.23 4.29 23.70
CA PRO A 363 7.90 2.94 23.23
C PRO A 363 6.99 2.90 21.98
N ALA A 364 7.23 1.89 21.15
CA ALA A 364 6.36 1.43 20.08
C ALA A 364 4.99 0.90 20.57
N ARG A 365 4.52 1.28 21.77
CA ARG A 365 3.25 0.81 22.36
C ARG A 365 2.06 1.72 22.05
N GLU A 366 2.27 3.01 21.77
CA GLU A 366 1.16 3.93 21.46
C GLU A 366 0.70 3.83 19.99
N VAL A 367 1.54 3.32 19.10
CA VAL A 367 1.16 3.04 17.70
C VAL A 367 0.51 1.66 17.56
N ILE A 368 0.83 0.72 18.46
CA ILE A 368 0.08 -0.54 18.58
C ILE A 368 -1.31 -0.28 19.19
N ALA A 369 -1.45 0.69 20.10
CA ALA A 369 -2.76 1.05 20.68
C ALA A 369 -3.76 1.55 19.63
N ALA A 370 -3.31 2.30 18.61
CA ALA A 370 -4.20 2.74 17.53
C ALA A 370 -4.58 1.61 16.55
N ALA A 371 -3.80 0.54 16.48
CA ALA A 371 -4.14 -0.67 15.72
C ALA A 371 -5.02 -1.63 16.55
N ALA A 372 -4.82 -1.70 17.87
CA ALA A 372 -5.62 -2.53 18.78
C ALA A 372 -7.04 -1.96 19.01
N VAL A 373 -7.21 -0.62 18.98
CA VAL A 373 -8.54 0.01 19.02
C VAL A 373 -9.37 -0.33 17.77
N MET A 374 -8.75 -0.68 16.64
CA MET A 374 -9.46 -1.19 15.45
C MET A 374 -9.77 -2.70 15.50
N GLU A 375 -9.29 -3.46 16.50
CA GLU A 375 -9.69 -4.86 16.71
C GLU A 375 -10.70 -5.01 17.86
N GLU A 376 -10.62 -4.21 18.93
CA GLU A 376 -11.58 -4.28 20.05
C GLU A 376 -12.97 -3.66 19.72
N GLU A 377 -13.08 -2.69 18.80
CA GLU A 377 -14.39 -2.14 18.38
C GLU A 377 -15.19 -3.09 17.45
N TRP A 378 -14.61 -4.20 17.00
CA TRP A 378 -15.31 -5.20 16.17
C TRP A 378 -15.89 -6.39 16.96
N GLU A 379 -15.53 -6.58 18.24
CA GLU A 379 -16.11 -7.66 19.07
C GLU A 379 -17.33 -7.24 19.90
N ASP A 380 -17.57 -5.92 20.08
CA ASP A 380 -18.69 -5.41 20.90
C ASP A 380 -19.99 -5.12 20.12
N MET A 381 -20.04 -5.36 18.80
CA MET A 381 -21.24 -5.14 17.97
C MET A 381 -22.04 -6.42 17.62
N ASP A 382 -21.70 -7.58 18.17
CA ASP A 382 -22.45 -8.85 17.98
C ASP A 382 -23.13 -9.38 19.26
N GLY A 383 -23.21 -8.58 20.32
CA GLY A 383 -23.81 -8.99 21.60
C GLY A 383 -24.92 -8.07 22.07
N GLY A 384 -26.11 -8.11 21.46
CA GLY A 384 -27.24 -7.37 22.02
C GLY A 384 -28.55 -7.38 21.23
N GLU A 385 -29.17 -8.55 21.04
CA GLU A 385 -30.64 -8.65 20.95
C GLU A 385 -31.11 -9.85 21.80
N GLU A 386 -31.63 -9.54 22.99
CA GLU A 386 -32.66 -10.32 23.70
C GLU A 386 -33.97 -9.54 23.63
#